data_AF-A0A1F2WXM7-F1
#
_entry.id   AF-A0A1F2WXM7-F1
#
_cell.length_a   1.000
_cell.length_b   1.000
_cell.length_c   1.000
_cell.angle_alpha   90.00
_cell.angle_beta   90.00
_cell.angle_gamma   90.00
#
_symmetry.space_group_name_H-M   'P 1'
#
loop_
_entity.id
_entity.type
_entity.pdbx_description
1 polymer ?
#
loop_
_entity_poly.entity_id
_entity_poly.type
_entity_poly.pdbx_seq_one_letter_code
_entity_poly.pdbx_strand_id
1 'polypeptide(L)'
;MNNRLPSRRRARAATLAGLALASLLLSLGLLAAGCGEGSSDADTTVTTASGQTTATTAAAGTTSGTELGEAVGAAWAEVTQKLNALLAGRPEAGSVQSEVAALKEEYVQKFVAFGEQRLGLDSGAQDDADAALLSALNDAANADWYKTYMRTYEAYAYMSGDVEFTNLLASFNILTQYSDFELLKEQAPDEAARLGIK
;
A
#
# COMPACT_ATOMS: atom_id res chain seq x y z
N MET A 1 48.48 12.79 -31.99
CA MET A 1 47.56 11.63 -32.00
C MET A 1 48.04 10.65 -30.94
N ASN A 2 47.38 10.61 -29.78
CA ASN A 2 47.66 9.65 -28.71
C ASN A 2 46.39 9.41 -27.88
N ASN A 3 46.00 8.15 -27.84
CA ASN A 3 44.86 7.57 -27.12
C ASN A 3 44.98 7.75 -25.61
N ARG A 4 43.92 8.25 -24.94
CA ARG A 4 43.56 7.88 -23.55
C ARG A 4 42.05 8.04 -23.33
N LEU A 5 41.34 6.91 -23.22
CA LEU A 5 39.98 6.84 -22.67
C LEU A 5 40.08 6.69 -21.14
N PRO A 6 39.31 7.45 -20.34
CA PRO A 6 39.05 7.10 -18.96
C PRO A 6 37.72 6.34 -18.80
N SER A 7 37.86 5.08 -18.41
CA SER A 7 37.10 4.34 -17.40
C SER A 7 35.62 4.67 -17.16
N ARG A 8 34.73 3.75 -17.60
CA ARG A 8 33.37 3.60 -17.08
C ARG A 8 33.43 3.06 -15.64
N ARG A 9 33.10 3.89 -14.64
CA ARG A 9 32.68 3.41 -13.31
C ARG A 9 31.16 3.57 -13.19
N ARG A 10 30.52 2.44 -12.87
CA ARG A 10 29.08 2.25 -12.69
C ARG A 10 28.59 3.14 -11.54
N ALA A 11 27.73 4.10 -11.85
CA ALA A 11 26.86 4.73 -10.86
C ALA A 11 25.51 4.00 -10.92
N ARG A 12 25.19 3.30 -9.83
CA ARG A 12 23.84 2.82 -9.53
C ARG A 12 23.00 4.07 -9.24
N ALA A 13 22.09 4.40 -10.13
CA ALA A 13 20.96 5.27 -9.79
C ALA A 13 19.81 4.33 -9.44
N ALA A 14 19.42 4.34 -8.16
CA ALA A 14 18.16 3.80 -7.71
C ALA A 14 17.06 4.69 -8.30
N THR A 15 16.44 4.22 -9.38
CA THR A 15 15.24 4.86 -9.92
C THR A 15 14.07 4.30 -9.14
N LEU A 16 13.52 5.13 -8.25
CA LEU A 16 12.18 5.00 -7.70
C LEU A 16 11.21 4.79 -8.86
N ALA A 17 10.84 3.54 -9.11
CA ALA A 17 9.74 3.18 -9.98
C ALA A 17 8.46 3.40 -9.16
N GLY A 18 7.95 4.64 -9.23
CA GLY A 18 6.66 5.00 -8.66
C GLY A 18 5.55 4.14 -9.26
N LEU A 19 4.77 3.50 -8.39
CA LEU A 19 3.45 2.98 -8.74
C LEU A 19 2.49 4.18 -8.92
N ALA A 20 2.62 4.86 -10.06
CA ALA A 20 1.56 5.72 -10.56
C ALA A 20 0.61 4.86 -11.38
N LEU A 21 -0.40 4.28 -10.74
CA LEU A 21 -1.52 3.65 -11.45
C LEU A 21 -2.87 3.95 -10.78
N ALA A 22 -3.20 5.24 -10.68
CA ALA A 22 -4.58 5.74 -10.58
C ALA A 22 -4.61 7.24 -10.85
N SER A 23 -4.45 7.62 -12.12
CA SER A 23 -4.71 8.99 -12.58
C SER A 23 -5.23 8.92 -14.00
N LEU A 24 -6.47 8.50 -14.16
CA LEU A 24 -7.19 8.74 -15.40
C LEU A 24 -8.66 9.04 -15.09
N LEU A 25 -8.95 10.35 -15.06
CA LEU A 25 -10.14 11.03 -15.60
C LEU A 25 -10.64 12.13 -14.64
N LEU A 26 -10.05 13.32 -14.76
CA LEU A 26 -10.70 14.65 -14.84
C LEU A 26 -9.70 15.74 -14.40
N SER A 27 -9.01 16.34 -15.38
CA SER A 27 -8.68 17.78 -15.35
C SER A 27 -7.96 18.20 -16.62
N LEU A 28 -8.73 18.79 -17.54
CA LEU A 28 -8.28 19.66 -18.60
C LEU A 28 -7.91 21.02 -17.97
N GLY A 29 -6.70 21.54 -18.21
CA GLY A 29 -6.47 22.99 -18.18
C GLY A 29 -5.19 23.53 -17.54
N LEU A 30 -4.32 24.06 -18.42
CA LEU A 30 -3.37 25.19 -18.25
C LEU A 30 -1.97 24.98 -17.64
N LEU A 31 -1.01 24.91 -18.57
CA LEU A 31 0.25 25.68 -18.69
C LEU A 31 0.56 26.74 -17.60
N ALA A 32 1.75 26.64 -16.98
CA ALA A 32 2.75 27.72 -16.92
C ALA A 32 4.08 27.21 -16.33
N ALA A 33 5.19 27.71 -16.89
CA ALA A 33 6.57 27.39 -16.59
C ALA A 33 7.11 28.08 -15.32
N GLY A 34 8.17 27.53 -14.72
CA GLY A 34 8.97 28.22 -13.70
C GLY A 34 10.17 27.40 -13.20
N CYS A 35 11.34 27.61 -13.80
CA CYS A 35 12.65 27.17 -13.30
C CYS A 35 13.18 28.10 -12.20
N GLY A 36 14.00 27.54 -11.30
CA GLY A 36 14.97 28.25 -10.45
C GLY A 36 15.53 27.26 -9.43
N GLU A 37 16.70 26.63 -9.61
CA GLU A 37 18.09 27.14 -9.66
C GLU A 37 18.49 27.90 -8.38
N GLY A 38 19.32 27.26 -7.54
CA GLY A 38 19.93 27.85 -6.36
C GLY A 38 20.93 26.88 -5.72
N SER A 39 22.21 27.13 -5.96
CA SER A 39 23.38 26.30 -5.64
C SER A 39 24.01 26.62 -4.26
N SER A 40 24.96 25.75 -3.87
CA SER A 40 26.17 26.00 -3.08
C SER A 40 26.25 25.49 -1.62
N ASP A 41 26.87 24.32 -1.51
CA ASP A 41 28.18 24.05 -0.87
C ASP A 41 28.45 24.12 0.65
N ALA A 42 29.33 23.16 1.02
CA ALA A 42 30.25 23.06 2.15
C ALA A 42 29.67 22.58 3.50
N ASP A 43 29.93 21.33 3.89
CA ASP A 43 31.16 20.78 4.51
C ASP A 43 31.15 20.97 6.04
N THR A 44 31.24 19.86 6.79
CA THR A 44 32.02 19.68 8.03
C THR A 44 31.61 18.37 8.73
N THR A 45 32.53 17.41 8.69
CA THR A 45 32.68 16.28 9.62
C THR A 45 32.78 16.71 11.09
N VAL A 46 32.02 16.07 11.99
CA VAL A 46 32.51 15.69 13.34
C VAL A 46 31.88 14.36 13.77
N THR A 47 32.75 13.38 13.97
CA THR A 47 32.52 12.13 14.69
C THR A 47 32.54 12.40 16.19
N THR A 48 31.50 12.01 16.93
CA THR A 48 31.61 11.78 18.38
C THR A 48 30.74 10.61 18.79
N ALA A 49 31.41 9.50 19.13
CA ALA A 49 30.83 8.35 19.81
C ALA A 49 30.99 8.54 21.33
N SER A 50 29.91 8.37 22.10
CA SER A 50 29.93 7.83 23.46
C SER A 50 28.55 7.89 24.10
N GLY A 51 28.19 6.83 24.82
CA GLY A 51 27.24 6.94 25.92
C GLY A 51 26.04 6.02 25.84
N GLN A 52 26.29 4.71 25.90
CA GLN A 52 25.31 3.68 26.18
C GLN A 52 24.49 4.00 27.45
N THR A 53 23.16 4.03 27.33
CA THR A 53 22.26 3.74 28.45
C THR A 53 21.14 2.88 27.90
N THR A 54 21.36 1.56 27.92
CA THR A 54 20.33 0.56 27.63
C THR A 54 19.36 0.56 28.80
N ALA A 55 18.31 1.38 28.71
CA ALA A 55 17.12 1.21 29.51
C ALA A 55 16.30 0.08 28.87
N THR A 56 16.51 -1.15 29.34
CA THR A 56 15.61 -2.26 29.03
C THR A 56 14.33 -2.06 29.83
N THR A 57 13.44 -1.21 29.31
CA THR A 57 12.02 -1.30 29.61
C THR A 57 11.52 -2.54 28.90
N ALA A 58 11.16 -3.57 29.67
CA ALA A 58 10.46 -4.72 29.15
C ALA A 58 9.13 -4.24 28.53
N ALA A 59 9.10 -4.13 27.20
CA ALA A 59 7.89 -3.86 26.45
C ALA A 59 6.97 -5.08 26.60
N ALA A 60 5.81 -4.88 27.22
CA ALA A 60 4.67 -5.76 27.01
C ALA A 60 4.45 -5.85 25.50
N GLY A 61 4.44 -7.07 24.95
CA GLY A 61 4.67 -7.35 23.53
C GLY A 61 3.95 -6.43 22.55
N THR A 62 4.64 -5.35 22.16
CA THR A 62 4.28 -4.53 21.01
C THR A 62 4.67 -5.34 19.78
N THR A 63 3.71 -5.67 18.94
CA THR A 63 3.98 -6.24 17.60
C THR A 63 5.01 -5.35 16.91
N SER A 64 6.11 -5.94 16.44
CA SER A 64 7.13 -5.20 15.70
C SER A 64 6.55 -4.65 14.39
N GLY A 65 7.20 -3.63 13.83
CA GLY A 65 6.85 -3.10 12.51
C GLY A 65 6.72 -4.20 11.45
N THR A 66 7.76 -5.05 11.34
CA THR A 66 7.76 -6.20 10.44
C THR A 66 6.56 -7.12 10.64
N GLU A 67 6.29 -7.55 11.88
CA GLU A 67 5.16 -8.43 12.19
C GLU A 67 3.81 -7.79 11.83
N LEU A 68 3.66 -6.48 12.03
CA LEU A 68 2.45 -5.75 11.66
C LEU A 68 2.27 -5.74 10.13
N GLY A 69 3.32 -5.41 9.38
CA GLY A 69 3.26 -5.41 7.91
C GLY A 69 2.95 -6.78 7.32
N GLU A 70 3.56 -7.85 7.87
CA GLU A 70 3.24 -9.23 7.52
C GLU A 70 1.79 -9.59 7.83
N ALA A 71 1.27 -9.18 8.99
CA ALA A 71 -0.12 -9.42 9.39
C ALA A 71 -1.12 -8.71 8.47
N VAL A 72 -0.84 -7.47 8.08
CA VAL A 72 -1.65 -6.71 7.10
C VAL A 72 -1.66 -7.44 5.75
N GLY A 73 -0.49 -7.85 5.25
CA GLY A 73 -0.38 -8.59 3.99
C GLY A 73 -1.12 -9.94 4.02
N ALA A 74 -0.99 -10.68 5.13
CA ALA A 74 -1.69 -11.94 5.33
C ALA A 74 -3.21 -11.76 5.37
N ALA A 75 -3.71 -10.73 6.04
CA ALA A 75 -5.13 -10.41 6.07
C ALA A 75 -5.66 -10.04 4.67
N TRP A 76 -4.89 -9.31 3.86
CA TRP A 76 -5.26 -8.99 2.49
C TRP A 76 -5.31 -10.23 1.58
N ALA A 77 -4.35 -11.14 1.73
CA ALA A 77 -4.38 -12.43 1.04
C ALA A 77 -5.58 -13.28 1.48
N GLU A 78 -5.92 -13.28 2.77
CA GLU A 78 -7.07 -14.01 3.32
C GLU A 78 -8.40 -13.50 2.73
N VAL A 79 -8.64 -12.19 2.74
CA VAL A 79 -9.88 -11.62 2.20
C VAL A 79 -10.02 -11.86 0.70
N THR A 80 -8.93 -11.75 -0.06
CA THR A 80 -8.97 -12.00 -1.50
C THR A 80 -9.30 -13.46 -1.81
N GLN A 81 -8.81 -14.40 -1.01
CA GLN A 81 -9.18 -15.82 -1.13
C GLN A 81 -10.63 -16.09 -0.73
N LYS A 82 -11.13 -15.45 0.34
CA LYS A 82 -12.56 -15.52 0.71
C LYS A 82 -13.45 -14.95 -0.39
N LEU A 83 -13.05 -13.83 -0.99
CA LEU A 83 -13.76 -13.22 -2.12
C LEU A 83 -13.81 -14.18 -3.32
N ASN A 84 -12.68 -14.80 -3.68
CA ASN A 84 -12.66 -15.83 -4.72
C ASN A 84 -13.62 -16.98 -4.43
N ALA A 85 -13.75 -17.40 -3.17
CA ALA A 85 -14.67 -18.46 -2.79
C ALA A 85 -16.14 -18.03 -2.94
N LEU A 86 -16.50 -16.80 -2.53
CA LEU A 86 -17.84 -16.24 -2.74
C LEU A 86 -18.20 -16.13 -4.23
N LEU A 87 -17.22 -15.81 -5.07
CA LEU A 87 -17.42 -15.62 -6.51
C LEU A 87 -17.19 -16.89 -7.32
N ALA A 88 -16.94 -18.03 -6.66
CA ALA A 88 -16.73 -19.30 -7.32
C ALA A 88 -17.97 -19.67 -8.16
N GLY A 89 -17.75 -20.10 -9.41
CA GLY A 89 -18.85 -20.40 -10.33
C GLY A 89 -19.53 -19.17 -10.95
N ARG A 90 -19.07 -17.94 -10.62
CA ARG A 90 -19.55 -16.67 -11.19
C ARG A 90 -21.08 -16.51 -11.04
N PRO A 91 -21.58 -16.46 -9.79
CA PRO A 91 -22.99 -16.18 -9.55
C PRO A 91 -23.41 -14.85 -10.18
N GLU A 92 -24.73 -14.64 -10.28
CA GLU A 92 -25.27 -13.35 -10.71
C GLU A 92 -24.91 -12.28 -9.66
N ALA A 93 -24.54 -11.08 -10.10
CA ALA A 93 -23.98 -10.04 -9.24
C ALA A 93 -24.92 -9.66 -8.08
N GLY A 94 -26.20 -9.41 -8.38
CA GLY A 94 -27.21 -9.08 -7.40
C GLY A 94 -27.43 -10.16 -6.34
N SER A 95 -27.21 -11.43 -6.70
CA SER A 95 -27.33 -12.55 -5.77
C SER A 95 -26.22 -12.62 -4.70
N VAL A 96 -25.05 -12.00 -4.94
CA VAL A 96 -23.90 -12.05 -4.01
C VAL A 96 -23.40 -10.68 -3.54
N GLN A 97 -23.93 -9.58 -4.09
CA GLN A 97 -23.48 -8.21 -3.81
C GLN A 97 -23.45 -7.91 -2.30
N SER A 98 -24.50 -8.26 -1.57
CA SER A 98 -24.60 -8.02 -0.13
C SER A 98 -23.52 -8.77 0.66
N GLU A 99 -23.20 -10.00 0.26
CA GLU A 99 -22.20 -10.84 0.94
C GLU A 99 -20.78 -10.35 0.66
N VAL A 100 -20.52 -9.89 -0.57
CA VAL A 100 -19.26 -9.24 -0.94
C VAL A 100 -19.08 -7.92 -0.18
N ALA A 101 -20.13 -7.11 -0.07
CA ALA A 101 -20.10 -5.86 0.69
C ALA A 101 -19.85 -6.11 2.19
N ALA A 102 -20.50 -7.11 2.77
CA ALA A 102 -20.28 -7.51 4.16
C ALA A 102 -18.85 -8.01 4.40
N LEU A 103 -18.30 -8.83 3.49
CA LEU A 103 -16.92 -9.29 3.55
C LEU A 103 -15.93 -8.12 3.50
N LYS A 104 -16.19 -7.12 2.64
CA LYS A 104 -15.38 -5.91 2.58
C LYS A 104 -15.40 -5.18 3.92
N GLU A 105 -16.58 -4.90 4.48
CA GLU A 105 -16.69 -4.15 5.73
C GLU A 105 -16.04 -4.88 6.91
N GLU A 106 -16.17 -6.22 7.00
CA GLU A 106 -15.44 -7.03 7.99
C GLU A 106 -13.93 -6.73 7.95
N TYR A 107 -13.36 -6.72 6.75
CA TYR A 107 -11.93 -6.48 6.59
C TYR A 107 -11.54 -5.01 6.73
N VAL A 108 -12.40 -4.06 6.35
CA VAL A 108 -12.19 -2.63 6.66
C VAL A 108 -11.96 -2.47 8.16
N GLN A 109 -12.82 -3.05 9.01
CA GLN A 109 -12.65 -2.97 10.46
C GLN A 109 -11.35 -3.65 10.93
N LYS A 110 -10.96 -4.77 10.32
CA LYS A 110 -9.69 -5.44 10.60
C LYS A 110 -8.47 -4.59 10.23
N PHE A 111 -8.49 -3.92 9.07
CA PHE A 111 -7.40 -3.05 8.64
C PHE A 111 -7.33 -1.75 9.45
N VAL A 112 -8.46 -1.19 9.87
CA VAL A 112 -8.50 -0.06 10.82
C VAL A 112 -7.82 -0.45 12.13
N ALA A 113 -8.07 -1.65 12.67
CA ALA A 113 -7.38 -2.12 13.86
C ALA A 113 -5.87 -2.30 13.68
N PHE A 114 -5.39 -2.58 12.45
CA PHE A 114 -3.95 -2.53 12.15
C PHE A 114 -3.43 -1.09 12.05
N GLY A 115 -4.21 -0.16 11.53
CA GLY A 115 -3.87 1.27 11.52
C GLY A 115 -3.68 1.84 12.93
N GLU A 116 -4.55 1.48 13.87
CA GLU A 116 -4.40 1.85 15.28
C GLU A 116 -3.11 1.29 15.90
N GLN A 117 -2.73 0.06 15.56
CA GLN A 117 -1.44 -0.51 15.98
C GLN A 117 -0.27 0.24 15.36
N ARG A 118 -0.36 0.59 14.07
CA ARG A 118 0.66 1.34 13.34
C ARG A 118 0.88 2.73 13.94
N LEU A 119 -0.17 3.41 14.41
CA LEU A 119 -0.05 4.70 15.12
C LEU A 119 0.75 4.61 16.41
N GLY A 120 0.78 3.44 17.06
CA GLY A 120 1.57 3.20 18.28
C GLY A 120 3.05 2.94 18.02
N LEU A 121 3.46 2.76 16.77
CA LEU A 121 4.84 2.53 16.36
C LEU A 121 5.60 3.85 16.20
N ASP A 122 6.90 3.83 16.45
CA ASP A 122 7.79 4.92 15.99
C ASP A 122 7.97 4.87 14.47
N SER A 123 8.53 5.94 13.89
CA SER A 123 8.68 6.06 12.43
C SER A 123 9.52 4.94 11.82
N GLY A 124 10.53 4.44 12.53
CA GLY A 124 11.38 3.34 12.02
C GLY A 124 10.61 2.03 11.95
N ALA A 125 9.80 1.74 12.97
CA ALA A 125 8.93 0.57 12.94
C ALA A 125 7.76 0.72 11.95
N GLN A 126 7.28 1.94 11.66
CA GLN A 126 6.33 2.17 10.57
C GLN A 126 6.97 1.88 9.20
N ASP A 127 8.20 2.33 8.97
CA ASP A 127 8.95 2.03 7.74
C ASP A 127 9.16 0.50 7.57
N ASP A 128 9.49 -0.20 8.66
CA ASP A 128 9.62 -1.67 8.65
C ASP A 128 8.29 -2.37 8.32
N ALA A 129 7.17 -1.85 8.81
CA ALA A 129 5.83 -2.36 8.48
C ALA A 129 5.50 -2.16 7.00
N ASP A 130 5.80 -0.99 6.46
CA ASP A 130 5.54 -0.66 5.06
C ASP A 130 6.40 -1.53 4.11
N ALA A 131 7.67 -1.77 4.47
CA ALA A 131 8.56 -2.66 3.73
C ALA A 131 8.08 -4.12 3.76
N ALA A 132 7.67 -4.62 4.93
CA ALA A 132 7.16 -5.98 5.08
C ALA A 132 5.84 -6.19 4.32
N LEU A 133 4.91 -5.22 4.39
CA LEU A 133 3.68 -5.21 3.62
C LEU A 133 3.97 -5.25 2.11
N LEU A 134 4.87 -4.40 1.63
CA LEU A 134 5.26 -4.37 0.22
C LEU A 134 5.82 -5.72 -0.24
N SER A 135 6.65 -6.37 0.59
CA SER A 135 7.15 -7.72 0.30
C SER A 135 6.00 -8.73 0.17
N ALA A 136 5.06 -8.74 1.12
CA ALA A 136 3.92 -9.65 1.10
C ALA A 136 3.02 -9.46 -0.14
N LEU A 137 2.78 -8.21 -0.54
CA LEU A 137 2.02 -7.89 -1.75
C LEU A 137 2.74 -8.35 -3.03
N ASN A 138 4.07 -8.19 -3.10
CA ASN A 138 4.87 -8.67 -4.23
C ASN A 138 4.84 -10.20 -4.35
N ASP A 139 4.91 -10.91 -3.23
CA ASP A 139 4.81 -12.38 -3.21
C ASP A 139 3.43 -12.84 -3.70
N ALA A 140 2.37 -12.16 -3.24
CA ALA A 140 1.00 -12.46 -3.61
C ALA A 140 0.72 -12.25 -5.11
N ALA A 141 1.38 -11.30 -5.77
CA ALA A 141 1.16 -11.00 -7.19
C ALA A 141 1.37 -12.23 -8.11
N ASN A 142 2.19 -13.19 -7.70
CA ASN A 142 2.45 -14.41 -8.45
C ASN A 142 1.59 -15.61 -8.03
N ALA A 143 0.81 -15.48 -6.95
CA ALA A 143 0.00 -16.56 -6.42
C ALA A 143 -1.21 -16.87 -7.32
N ASP A 144 -1.59 -18.14 -7.40
CA ASP A 144 -2.67 -18.59 -8.28
C ASP A 144 -4.04 -18.08 -7.84
N TRP A 145 -4.24 -17.85 -6.54
CA TRP A 145 -5.44 -17.22 -6.03
C TRP A 145 -5.56 -15.76 -6.49
N TYR A 146 -4.44 -15.01 -6.59
CA TYR A 146 -4.48 -13.63 -7.05
C TYR A 146 -4.79 -13.55 -8.54
N LYS A 147 -4.17 -14.42 -9.35
CA LYS A 147 -4.52 -14.56 -10.78
C LYS A 147 -6.00 -14.96 -10.97
N THR A 148 -6.54 -15.78 -10.07
CA THR A 148 -7.96 -16.15 -10.09
C THR A 148 -8.85 -14.96 -9.77
N TYR A 149 -8.49 -14.15 -8.79
CA TYR A 149 -9.18 -12.91 -8.48
C TYR A 149 -9.19 -11.95 -9.68
N MET A 150 -8.04 -11.71 -10.32
CA MET A 150 -7.96 -10.84 -11.51
C MET A 150 -8.85 -11.33 -12.66
N ARG A 151 -8.84 -12.64 -12.96
CA ARG A 151 -9.72 -13.22 -13.99
C ARG A 151 -11.20 -13.13 -13.64
N THR A 152 -11.55 -13.27 -12.37
CA THR A 152 -12.93 -13.16 -11.90
C THR A 152 -13.40 -11.71 -11.99
N TYR A 153 -12.57 -10.76 -11.55
CA TYR A 153 -12.81 -9.32 -11.71
C TYR A 153 -13.05 -8.96 -13.18
N GLU A 154 -12.16 -9.36 -14.08
CA GLU A 154 -12.31 -9.13 -15.53
C GLU A 154 -13.62 -9.73 -16.05
N ALA A 155 -13.97 -10.95 -15.64
CA ALA A 155 -15.21 -11.58 -16.07
C ALA A 155 -16.44 -10.76 -15.67
N TYR A 156 -16.54 -10.26 -14.43
CA TYR A 156 -17.65 -9.38 -14.04
C TYR A 156 -17.62 -8.07 -14.83
N ALA A 157 -16.47 -7.42 -14.94
CA ALA A 157 -16.32 -6.14 -15.65
C ALA A 157 -16.79 -6.22 -17.12
N TYR A 158 -16.52 -7.33 -17.82
CA TYR A 158 -16.93 -7.50 -19.22
C TYR A 158 -18.31 -8.14 -19.40
N MET A 159 -18.78 -8.99 -18.48
CA MET A 159 -19.99 -9.79 -18.67
C MET A 159 -21.24 -9.22 -18.00
N SER A 160 -21.15 -8.61 -16.82
CA SER A 160 -22.35 -8.17 -16.09
C SER A 160 -22.85 -6.80 -16.56
N GLY A 161 -21.95 -5.92 -17.00
CA GLY A 161 -22.27 -4.51 -17.22
C GLY A 161 -22.66 -3.77 -15.92
N ASP A 162 -22.54 -4.44 -14.77
CA ASP A 162 -22.85 -3.92 -13.45
C ASP A 162 -21.63 -3.16 -12.93
N VAL A 163 -21.64 -1.85 -13.18
CA VAL A 163 -20.57 -0.94 -12.78
C VAL A 163 -20.46 -0.85 -11.25
N GLU A 164 -21.58 -0.93 -10.53
CA GLU A 164 -21.58 -0.85 -9.08
C GLU A 164 -20.89 -2.06 -8.46
N PHE A 165 -21.28 -3.27 -8.90
CA PHE A 165 -20.65 -4.49 -8.42
C PHE A 165 -19.17 -4.56 -8.83
N THR A 166 -18.82 -4.12 -10.05
CA THR A 166 -17.42 -4.09 -10.49
C THR A 166 -16.59 -3.12 -9.64
N ASN A 167 -17.13 -1.95 -9.30
CA ASN A 167 -16.48 -0.99 -8.40
C ASN A 167 -16.32 -1.56 -6.98
N LEU A 168 -17.32 -2.31 -6.49
CA LEU A 168 -17.23 -3.01 -5.22
C LEU A 168 -16.06 -4.01 -5.22
N LEU A 169 -15.93 -4.83 -6.28
CA LEU A 169 -14.80 -5.74 -6.43
C LEU A 169 -13.45 -5.01 -6.49
N ALA A 170 -13.34 -3.96 -7.30
CA ALA A 170 -12.12 -3.15 -7.40
C ALA A 170 -11.67 -2.58 -6.06
N SER A 171 -12.62 -2.26 -5.17
CA SER A 171 -12.32 -1.67 -3.86
C SER A 171 -11.57 -2.62 -2.91
N PHE A 172 -11.49 -3.92 -3.18
CA PHE A 172 -10.63 -4.84 -2.41
C PHE A 172 -9.13 -4.59 -2.63
N ASN A 173 -8.75 -3.96 -3.75
CA ASN A 173 -7.34 -3.64 -4.06
C ASN A 173 -6.76 -2.54 -3.15
N ILE A 174 -7.62 -1.76 -2.49
CA ILE A 174 -7.21 -0.65 -1.63
C ILE A 174 -7.40 -0.94 -0.14
N LEU A 175 -7.78 -2.17 0.24
CA LEU A 175 -8.08 -2.49 1.64
C LEU A 175 -6.89 -2.26 2.58
N THR A 176 -5.66 -2.44 2.10
CA THR A 176 -4.45 -2.16 2.90
C THR A 176 -4.27 -0.68 3.23
N GLN A 177 -4.89 0.24 2.48
CA GLN A 177 -4.84 1.67 2.80
C GLN A 177 -5.57 2.00 4.11
N TYR A 178 -6.52 1.17 4.53
CA TYR A 178 -7.22 1.35 5.80
C TYR A 178 -6.30 1.10 7.01
N SER A 179 -5.10 0.56 6.82
CA SER A 179 -4.05 0.51 7.86
C SER A 179 -3.06 1.69 7.82
N ASP A 180 -3.19 2.61 6.87
CA ASP A 180 -2.40 3.84 6.80
C ASP A 180 -3.34 5.06 6.84
N PHE A 181 -3.61 5.55 8.05
CA PHE A 181 -4.60 6.61 8.27
C PHE A 181 -4.23 7.94 7.62
N GLU A 182 -2.94 8.27 7.48
CA GLU A 182 -2.54 9.49 6.77
C GLU A 182 -2.87 9.36 5.28
N LEU A 183 -2.54 8.23 4.68
CA LEU A 183 -2.90 7.94 3.29
C LEU A 183 -4.42 7.89 3.08
N LEU A 184 -5.16 7.28 4.01
CA LEU A 184 -6.62 7.21 3.94
C LEU A 184 -7.25 8.60 4.03
N LYS A 185 -6.74 9.48 4.91
CA LYS A 185 -7.18 10.88 5.00
C LYS A 185 -6.90 11.66 3.72
N GLU A 186 -5.76 11.41 3.07
CA GLU A 186 -5.39 12.05 1.81
C GLU A 186 -6.28 11.57 0.64
N GLN A 187 -6.51 10.27 0.53
CA GLN A 187 -7.17 9.67 -0.64
C GLN A 187 -8.70 9.56 -0.50
N ALA A 188 -9.21 9.43 0.72
CA ALA A 188 -10.63 9.20 1.01
C ALA A 188 -11.05 9.87 2.34
N PRO A 189 -11.01 11.21 2.44
CA PRO A 189 -11.29 11.93 3.69
C PRO A 189 -12.69 11.66 4.27
N ASP A 190 -13.70 11.51 3.42
CA ASP A 190 -15.06 11.17 3.85
C ASP A 190 -15.14 9.77 4.48
N GLU A 191 -14.34 8.83 3.98
CA GLU A 191 -14.26 7.47 4.51
C GLU A 191 -13.48 7.42 5.82
N ALA A 192 -12.37 8.15 5.92
CA ALA A 192 -11.66 8.35 7.18
C ALA A 192 -12.61 8.94 8.25
N ALA A 193 -13.41 9.95 7.87
CA ALA A 193 -14.41 10.55 8.74
C ALA A 193 -15.52 9.55 9.15
N ARG A 194 -16.03 8.73 8.23
CA ARG A 194 -16.99 7.64 8.53
C ARG A 194 -16.45 6.70 9.61
N LEU A 195 -15.16 6.41 9.58
CA LEU A 195 -14.48 5.51 10.49
C LEU A 195 -14.01 6.18 11.79
N GLY A 196 -14.21 7.50 11.94
CA GLY A 196 -13.78 8.26 13.12
C GLY A 196 -12.28 8.54 13.19
N ILE A 197 -11.56 8.34 12.08
CA ILE A 197 -10.12 8.63 11.93
C ILE A 197 -9.96 10.14 11.71
N LYS A 198 -9.11 10.78 12.51
CA LYS A 198 -8.92 12.25 12.53
C LYS A 198 -7.52 12.67 12.08
#